data_AF-A0A251UBQ6-F1
#
_entry.id   AF-A0A251UBQ6-F1
#
_cell.length_a   1.000
_cell.length_b   1.000
_cell.length_c   1.000
_cell.angle_alpha   90.00
_cell.angle_beta   90.00
_cell.angle_gamma   90.00
#
_symmetry.space_group_name_H-M   'P 1'
#
loop_
_entity.id
_entity.type
_entity.pdbx_description
1 polymer ?
#
loop_
_entity_poly.entity_id
_entity_poly.type
_entity_poly.pdbx_seq_one_letter_code
_entity_poly.pdbx_strand_id
1 'polypeptide(L)'
;MYKTLLGSQGFRKGTDLYFERHDGQAVTCEDFFVAMQDANHADFANFLLWYSRAGTPIVKVTSSYNVEVRIFSLKFSQTVPPTPCQPVKEPMFIPVAAGLLDSSGKDMPLSSNKN
;
A
#
# COMPACT_ATOMS: atom_id res chain seq x y z
N MET A 1 5.26 4.83 0.22
CA MET A 1 4.07 4.03 -0.15
C MET A 1 3.16 4.73 -1.16
N TYR A 2 2.86 6.04 -1.03
CA TYR A 2 2.08 6.76 -2.05
C TYR A 2 2.56 6.55 -3.49
N LYS A 3 3.86 6.67 -3.75
CA LYS A 3 4.43 6.43 -5.09
C LYS A 3 4.17 5.02 -5.64
N THR A 4 4.06 4.01 -4.78
CA THR A 4 3.69 2.64 -5.19
C THR A 4 2.23 2.56 -5.61
N LEU A 5 1.35 3.29 -4.92
CA LEU A 5 -0.10 3.30 -5.19
C LEU A 5 -0.48 4.17 -6.39
N LEU A 6 0.16 5.34 -6.50
CA LEU A 6 -0.15 6.37 -7.48
C LEU A 6 0.74 6.32 -8.73
N GLY A 7 1.80 5.53 -8.68
CA GLY A 7 2.89 5.62 -9.64
C GLY A 7 3.64 6.97 -9.56
N SER A 8 4.65 7.12 -10.40
CA SER A 8 5.48 8.34 -10.43
C SER A 8 4.67 9.58 -10.86
N GLN A 9 3.78 9.44 -11.84
CA GLN A 9 2.99 10.57 -12.33
C GLN A 9 1.94 11.03 -11.32
N GLY A 10 1.20 10.09 -10.70
CA GLY A 10 0.19 10.45 -9.72
C GLY A 10 0.79 11.05 -8.44
N PHE A 11 1.94 10.51 -8.01
CA PHE A 11 2.70 11.11 -6.91
C PHE A 11 3.15 12.53 -7.24
N ARG A 12 3.65 12.78 -8.47
CA ARG A 12 4.04 14.13 -8.88
C ARG A 12 2.86 15.11 -8.85
N LYS A 13 1.72 14.72 -9.44
CA LYS A 13 0.49 15.52 -9.39
C LYS A 13 0.07 15.88 -7.96
N GLY A 14 0.14 14.91 -7.04
CA GLY A 14 -0.18 15.15 -5.63
C GLY A 14 0.80 16.13 -4.96
N THR A 15 2.09 16.03 -5.27
CA THR A 15 3.09 17.00 -4.80
C THR A 15 2.89 18.39 -5.39
N ASP A 16 2.54 18.50 -6.68
CA ASP A 16 2.24 19.80 -7.31
C ASP A 16 1.06 20.49 -6.61
N LEU A 17 -0.03 19.75 -6.38
CA LEU A 17 -1.21 20.27 -5.67
C LEU A 17 -0.92 20.62 -4.21
N TYR A 18 -0.06 19.84 -3.53
CA TYR A 18 0.36 20.14 -2.16
C TYR A 18 1.07 21.49 -2.09
N PHE A 19 2.03 21.76 -2.99
CA PHE A 19 2.73 23.05 -3.01
C PHE A 19 1.80 24.19 -3.42
N GLU A 20 0.92 23.98 -4.40
CA GLU A 20 -0.09 24.99 -4.79
C GLU A 20 -0.93 25.47 -3.61
N ARG A 21 -1.32 24.55 -2.71
CA ARG A 21 -2.17 24.85 -1.55
C ARG A 21 -1.41 25.41 -0.35
N HIS A 22 -0.17 24.97 -0.15
CA HIS A 22 0.50 25.07 1.16
C HIS A 22 1.88 25.73 1.14
N ASP A 23 2.31 26.30 0.02
CA ASP A 23 3.59 27.02 0.00
C ASP A 23 3.60 28.18 1.01
N GLY A 24 4.71 28.32 1.72
CA GLY A 24 4.89 29.31 2.80
C GLY A 24 4.11 29.03 4.10
N GLN A 25 3.47 27.87 4.25
CA GLN A 25 2.68 27.51 5.43
C GLN A 25 3.37 26.44 6.31
N ALA A 26 3.06 26.45 7.61
CA ALA A 26 3.31 25.31 8.48
C ALA A 26 2.10 24.37 8.41
N VAL A 27 2.32 23.12 8.00
CA VAL A 27 1.24 22.16 7.68
C VAL A 27 1.41 20.80 8.36
N THR A 28 0.38 19.96 8.22
CA THR A 28 0.26 18.65 8.86
C THR A 28 0.55 17.49 7.89
N CYS A 29 0.64 16.26 8.42
CA CYS A 29 0.74 15.05 7.60
C CYS A 29 -0.56 14.77 6.83
N GLU A 30 -1.69 15.14 7.42
CA GLU A 30 -3.02 15.03 6.85
C GLU A 30 -3.18 15.93 5.62
N ASP A 31 -2.60 17.14 5.62
CA ASP A 31 -2.60 18.03 4.45
C ASP A 31 -1.91 17.40 3.24
N PHE A 32 -0.76 16.74 3.48
CA PHE A 32 -0.06 15.99 2.43
C PHE A 32 -0.86 14.78 1.94
N PHE A 33 -1.52 14.06 2.86
CA PHE A 33 -2.43 12.95 2.51
C PHE A 33 -3.59 13.43 1.62
N VAL A 34 -4.25 14.52 1.99
CA VAL A 34 -5.39 15.10 1.25
C VAL A 34 -4.96 15.57 -0.13
N ALA A 35 -3.82 16.25 -0.26
CA ALA A 35 -3.30 16.64 -1.57
C ALA A 35 -3.00 15.44 -2.49
N MET A 36 -2.45 14.36 -1.94
CA MET A 36 -2.25 13.10 -2.68
C MET A 36 -3.56 12.46 -3.11
N GLN A 37 -4.58 12.48 -2.25
CA GLN A 37 -5.91 11.94 -2.50
C GLN A 37 -6.62 12.71 -3.62
N ASP A 38 -6.74 14.03 -3.44
CA ASP A 38 -7.49 14.93 -4.31
C ASP A 38 -6.92 14.98 -5.73
N ALA A 39 -5.59 15.07 -5.87
CA ALA A 39 -4.93 15.17 -7.17
C ALA A 39 -5.09 13.90 -8.03
N ASN A 40 -5.46 12.79 -7.42
CA ASN A 40 -5.51 11.47 -8.06
C ASN A 40 -6.91 10.84 -8.05
N HIS A 41 -7.89 11.46 -7.39
CA HIS A 41 -9.21 10.87 -7.12
C HIS A 41 -9.10 9.44 -6.56
N ALA A 42 -8.07 9.21 -5.74
CA ALA A 42 -7.75 7.89 -5.20
C ALA A 42 -8.33 7.77 -3.79
N ASP A 43 -8.76 6.57 -3.40
CA ASP A 43 -9.10 6.28 -2.00
C ASP A 43 -7.99 5.42 -1.38
N PHE A 44 -7.55 5.81 -0.19
CA PHE A 44 -6.52 5.15 0.59
C PHE A 44 -7.06 4.82 1.98
N ALA A 45 -8.17 4.10 2.04
CA ALA A 45 -8.79 3.69 3.29
C ALA A 45 -7.74 3.18 4.30
N ASN A 46 -7.78 3.74 5.52
CA ASN A 46 -6.88 3.42 6.63
C ASN A 46 -5.38 3.70 6.40
N PHE A 47 -4.99 4.41 5.35
CA PHE A 47 -3.57 4.75 5.12
C PHE A 47 -3.01 5.69 6.20
N LEU A 48 -3.84 6.61 6.73
CA LEU A 48 -3.44 7.52 7.80
C LEU A 48 -3.02 6.80 9.10
N LEU A 49 -3.38 5.52 9.28
CA LEU A 49 -2.87 4.73 10.40
C LEU A 49 -1.34 4.65 10.40
N TRP A 50 -0.68 4.76 9.24
CA TRP A 50 0.79 4.79 9.14
C TRP A 50 1.45 5.98 9.84
N TYR A 51 0.74 7.09 10.02
CA TYR A 51 1.27 8.26 10.72
C TYR A 51 1.08 8.17 12.25
N SER A 52 0.11 7.37 12.72
CA SER A 52 -0.31 7.34 14.13
C SER A 52 0.06 6.05 14.86
N ARG A 53 0.38 4.97 14.15
CA ARG A 53 0.64 3.65 14.75
C ARG A 53 2.13 3.33 14.75
N ALA A 54 2.65 3.12 15.96
CA ALA A 54 4.02 2.66 16.17
C ALA A 54 4.14 1.15 15.97
N GLY A 55 5.37 0.69 15.74
CA GLY A 55 5.70 -0.73 15.59
C GLY A 55 5.75 -1.18 14.13
N THR A 56 6.41 -2.31 13.93
CA THR A 56 6.66 -2.87 12.59
C THR A 56 5.61 -3.94 12.28
N PRO A 57 4.76 -3.77 11.25
CA PRO A 57 3.85 -4.83 10.82
C PRO A 57 4.61 -6.08 10.37
N ILE A 58 4.11 -7.23 10.76
CA ILE A 58 4.57 -8.54 10.31
C ILE A 58 3.57 -9.02 9.25
N VAL A 59 4.06 -9.25 8.04
CA VAL A 59 3.27 -9.83 6.94
C VAL A 59 3.71 -11.26 6.74
N LYS A 60 2.77 -12.19 6.91
CA LYS A 60 2.96 -13.61 6.59
C LYS A 60 2.28 -13.91 5.26
N VAL A 61 3.02 -14.58 4.38
CA VAL A 61 2.53 -15.03 3.08
C VAL A 61 2.64 -16.54 3.03
N THR A 62 1.55 -17.21 2.64
CA THR A 62 1.56 -18.64 2.33
C THR A 62 1.09 -18.83 0.90
N SER A 63 1.78 -19.68 0.15
CA SER A 63 1.43 -19.99 -1.23
C SER A 63 0.89 -21.41 -1.38
N SER A 64 0.09 -21.61 -2.41
CA SER A 64 -0.29 -22.94 -2.90
C SER A 64 -0.46 -22.91 -4.42
N TYR A 65 -0.20 -24.03 -5.07
CA TYR A 65 -0.42 -24.18 -6.50
C TYR A 65 -1.36 -25.35 -6.77
N ASN A 66 -2.43 -25.09 -7.51
CA ASN A 66 -3.31 -26.14 -8.02
C ASN A 66 -2.96 -26.42 -9.48
N VAL A 67 -2.45 -27.62 -9.75
CA VAL A 67 -1.99 -28.04 -11.09
C VAL A 67 -3.15 -28.24 -12.07
N GLU A 68 -4.29 -28.73 -11.60
CA GLU A 68 -5.46 -29.07 -12.44
C GLU A 68 -6.06 -27.81 -13.08
N VAL A 69 -6.24 -26.76 -12.28
CA VAL A 69 -6.78 -25.47 -12.76
C VAL A 69 -5.71 -24.42 -13.06
N ARG A 70 -4.43 -24.77 -12.83
CA ARG A 70 -3.26 -23.89 -13.03
C ARG A 70 -3.36 -22.55 -12.29
N ILE A 71 -3.81 -22.58 -11.05
CA ILE A 71 -3.95 -21.38 -10.20
C ILE A 71 -2.87 -21.38 -9.12
N PHE A 72 -2.06 -20.32 -9.10
CA PHE A 72 -1.14 -20.00 -8.00
C PHE A 72 -1.81 -19.03 -7.03
N SER A 73 -2.05 -19.47 -5.80
CA SER A 73 -2.71 -18.69 -4.76
C SER A 73 -1.69 -18.14 -3.77
N LEU A 74 -1.75 -16.85 -3.47
CA LEU A 74 -1.03 -16.21 -2.38
C LEU A 74 -2.03 -15.74 -1.32
N LYS A 75 -1.90 -16.27 -0.11
CA LYS A 75 -2.68 -15.83 1.05
C LYS A 75 -1.81 -14.96 1.94
N PHE A 76 -2.25 -13.71 2.12
CA PHE A 76 -1.60 -12.73 2.97
C PHE A 76 -2.33 -12.62 4.31
N SER A 77 -1.58 -12.52 5.40
CA SER A 77 -2.09 -12.14 6.71
C SER A 77 -1.12 -11.15 7.34
N GLN A 78 -1.65 -10.18 8.09
CA GLN A 78 -0.82 -9.19 8.77
C GLN A 78 -1.13 -9.15 10.26
N THR A 79 -0.14 -8.77 11.05
CA THR A 79 -0.30 -8.47 12.47
C THR A 79 0.68 -7.37 12.84
N VAL A 80 0.27 -6.44 13.68
CA VAL A 80 1.17 -5.45 14.28
C VAL A 80 1.28 -5.78 15.76
N PRO A 81 2.47 -6.12 16.28
CA PRO A 81 2.63 -6.38 17.71
C PRO A 81 2.30 -5.14 18.56
N PRO A 82 1.78 -5.33 19.79
CA PRO A 82 1.62 -4.25 20.77
C PRO A 82 2.94 -3.48 21.01
N THR A 83 2.84 -2.17 21.21
CA THR A 83 3.97 -1.33 21.62
C THR A 83 3.64 -0.63 22.94
N PRO A 84 4.63 -0.12 23.71
CA PRO A 84 4.35 0.76 24.84
C PRO A 84 3.39 1.88 24.41
N CYS A 85 2.43 2.20 25.28
CA CYS A 85 1.38 3.20 25.05
C CYS A 85 0.39 2.91 23.90
N GLN A 86 0.54 1.80 23.15
CA GLN A 86 -0.40 1.36 22.12
C GLN A 86 -0.57 -0.17 22.16
N PRO A 87 -1.34 -0.70 23.13
CA PRO A 87 -1.51 -2.13 23.31
C PRO A 87 -2.45 -2.77 22.26
N VAL A 88 -3.38 -1.98 21.70
CA VAL A 88 -4.33 -2.42 20.66
C VAL A 88 -3.84 -1.92 19.32
N LYS A 89 -3.87 -2.81 18.31
CA LYS A 89 -3.42 -2.53 16.94
C LYS A 89 -4.47 -2.94 15.93
N GLU A 90 -4.61 -2.13 14.90
CA GLU A 90 -5.49 -2.39 13.75
C GLU A 90 -4.67 -2.87 12.54
N PRO A 91 -5.28 -3.57 11.58
CA PRO A 91 -4.65 -3.84 10.29
C PRO A 91 -4.27 -2.56 9.56
N MET A 92 -3.07 -2.53 9.00
CA MET A 92 -2.53 -1.38 8.26
C MET A 92 -2.79 -1.55 6.76
N PHE A 93 -2.91 -0.44 6.03
CA PHE A 93 -2.94 -0.50 4.57
C PHE A 93 -1.53 -0.81 4.03
N ILE A 94 -1.29 -2.00 3.47
CA ILE A 94 0.05 -2.42 2.99
C ILE A 94 0.00 -2.68 1.48
N PRO A 95 0.58 -1.81 0.63
CA PRO A 95 0.68 -2.07 -0.80
C PRO A 95 1.69 -3.19 -1.07
N VAL A 96 1.27 -4.20 -1.82
CA VAL A 96 2.11 -5.35 -2.21
C VAL A 96 2.39 -5.27 -3.70
N ALA A 97 3.66 -5.06 -4.06
CA ALA A 97 4.14 -5.25 -5.42
C ALA A 97 4.51 -6.73 -5.60
N ALA A 98 3.95 -7.39 -6.62
CA ALA A 98 4.19 -8.79 -6.91
C ALA A 98 4.54 -8.97 -8.39
N GLY A 99 5.36 -9.97 -8.67
CA GLY A 99 5.67 -10.49 -9.99
C GLY A 99 5.75 -12.02 -9.92
N LEU A 100 5.52 -12.70 -11.03
CA LEU A 100 5.62 -14.15 -11.13
C LEU A 100 6.63 -14.48 -12.23
N LEU A 101 7.58 -15.37 -11.94
CA LEU A 101 8.59 -15.78 -12.91
C LEU A 101 8.36 -17.23 -13.32
N ASP A 102 8.59 -17.54 -14.59
CA ASP A 102 8.63 -18.92 -15.07
C ASP A 102 9.95 -19.62 -14.71
N SER A 103 10.08 -20.90 -15.08
CA SER A 103 11.29 -21.70 -14.83
C SER A 103 12.54 -21.19 -15.57
N SER A 104 12.39 -20.32 -16.57
CA SER A 104 13.50 -19.66 -17.27
C SER A 104 13.85 -18.30 -16.65
N GLY A 105 13.12 -17.86 -15.62
CA GLY A 105 13.29 -16.56 -14.97
C GLY A 105 12.61 -15.41 -15.70
N LYS A 106 11.73 -15.69 -16.68
CA LYS A 106 10.99 -14.67 -17.43
C LYS A 106 9.71 -14.29 -16.70
N ASP A 107 9.38 -12.99 -16.72
CA ASP A 107 8.16 -12.46 -16.13
C ASP A 107 6.90 -13.03 -16.78
N MET A 108 5.96 -13.44 -15.93
CA MET A 108 4.68 -14.01 -16.30
C MET A 108 3.57 -12.99 -16.02
N PRO A 109 2.64 -12.78 -16.96
CA PRO A 109 1.49 -11.91 -16.73
C PRO A 109 0.66 -12.36 -15.53
N LEU A 110 0.37 -11.42 -14.62
CA LEU A 110 -0.53 -11.65 -13.50
C LEU A 110 -1.98 -11.38 -13.91
N SER A 111 -2.81 -12.43 -13.91
CA SER A 111 -4.25 -12.31 -14.06
C SER A 111 -4.94 -12.70 -12.74
N SER A 112 -5.62 -11.74 -12.12
CA SER A 112 -6.47 -12.01 -10.94
C SER A 112 -7.93 -12.09 -11.41
N ASN A 113 -8.61 -13.19 -11.08
CA ASN A 113 -10.06 -13.23 -11.16
C ASN A 113 -10.60 -12.35 -10.02
N LYS A 114 -11.27 -11.26 -10.38
CA LYS A 114 -12.05 -10.48 -9.41
C LYS A 114 -13.25 -11.34 -9.01
N ASN A 115 -13.22 -11.89 -7.81
CA ASN A 115 -14.43 -12.40 -7.14
C ASN A 115 -15.24 -11.21 -6.61
#